data_AF-A7HGQ1-F1
#
_entry.id   AF-A7HGQ1-F1
#
_cell.length_a   1.000
_cell.length_b   1.000
_cell.length_c   1.000
_cell.angle_alpha   90.00
_cell.angle_beta   90.00
_cell.angle_gamma   90.00
#
_symmetry.space_group_name_H-M   'P 1'
#
loop_
_entity.id
_entity.type
_entity.pdbx_description
1 polymer ?
#
loop_
_entity_poly.entity_id
_entity_poly.type
_entity_poly.pdbx_seq_one_letter_code
_entity_poly.pdbx_strand_id
1 'polypeptide(L)'
;MFTIDPPAGVPRGLAIAAYLGAVLAFLLVQEVGLRLRDEEQRAWWAGTGRDLLNAAGLVGLAGTLRLLGLAWPAALLLGGTLTLAMFGASVLVATQLATHHRRAWGFVLGLAIALPVLFFLDVLVAELGALVGALFPAAASPRPGG
;
A
#
# COMPACT_ATOMS: atom_id res chain seq x y z
N MET A 1 -4.75 -7.93 20.99
CA MET A 1 -6.06 -8.13 20.35
C MET A 1 -6.01 -7.45 18.99
N PHE A 2 -5.88 -8.21 17.89
CA PHE A 2 -5.79 -7.67 16.52
C PHE A 2 -7.18 -7.47 15.89
N THR A 3 -8.13 -6.94 16.66
CA THR A 3 -9.43 -6.53 16.13
C THR A 3 -9.49 -5.03 16.17
N ILE A 4 -9.59 -4.40 15.01
CA ILE A 4 -10.06 -3.02 14.90
C ILE A 4 -11.12 -3.09 13.80
N ASP A 5 -12.39 -3.12 14.20
CA ASP A 5 -13.57 -3.20 13.32
C ASP A 5 -13.55 -2.08 12.28
N PRO A 6 -14.09 -2.27 11.06
CA PRO A 6 -14.24 -1.19 10.07
C PRO A 6 -14.67 0.11 10.75
N PRO A 7 -13.97 1.25 10.54
CA PRO A 7 -14.32 2.48 11.23
C PRO A 7 -15.78 2.83 10.93
N ALA A 8 -16.61 2.86 11.97
CA ALA A 8 -18.02 3.16 11.84
C ALA A 8 -18.20 4.61 11.34
N GLY A 9 -19.10 4.80 10.37
CA GLY A 9 -19.50 6.13 9.92
C GLY A 9 -18.64 6.77 8.83
N VAL A 10 -17.65 6.08 8.25
CA VAL A 10 -16.94 6.58 7.06
C VAL A 10 -17.73 6.24 5.79
N PRO A 11 -18.19 7.23 5.00
CA PRO A 11 -18.87 6.95 3.73
C PRO A 11 -17.95 6.18 2.77
N ARG A 12 -18.48 5.14 2.11
CA ARG A 12 -17.71 4.32 1.14
C ARG A 12 -17.00 5.16 0.08
N GLY A 13 -17.67 6.20 -0.44
CA GLY A 13 -17.08 7.12 -1.41
C GLY A 13 -15.86 7.87 -0.88
N LEU A 14 -15.87 8.27 0.40
CA LEU A 14 -14.74 8.95 1.05
C LEU A 14 -13.56 7.99 1.24
N ALA A 15 -13.82 6.74 1.63
CA ALA A 15 -12.77 5.73 1.77
C ALA A 15 -12.10 5.42 0.42
N ILE A 16 -12.88 5.30 -0.65
CA ILE A 16 -12.36 5.12 -2.02
C ILE A 16 -11.54 6.34 -2.45
N ALA A 17 -12.05 7.56 -2.22
CA ALA A 17 -11.32 8.78 -2.56
C ALA A 17 -10.00 8.90 -1.79
N ALA A 18 -9.99 8.54 -0.50
CA ALA A 18 -8.78 8.53 0.33
C ALA A 18 -7.77 7.50 -0.19
N TYR A 19 -8.22 6.29 -0.53
CA TYR A 19 -7.37 5.26 -1.12
C TYR A 19 -6.76 5.70 -2.44
N LEU A 20 -7.57 6.21 -3.38
CA LEU A 20 -7.07 6.72 -4.66
C LEU A 20 -6.11 7.89 -4.46
N GLY A 21 -6.42 8.81 -3.53
CA GLY A 21 -5.54 9.90 -3.16
C GLY A 21 -4.19 9.43 -2.64
N ALA A 22 -4.17 8.42 -1.76
CA ALA A 22 -2.93 7.82 -1.25
C ALA A 22 -2.13 7.13 -2.35
N VAL A 23 -2.78 6.39 -3.26
CA VAL A 23 -2.14 5.77 -4.43
C VAL A 23 -1.51 6.84 -5.33
N LEU A 24 -2.27 7.88 -5.70
CA LEU A 24 -1.79 8.96 -6.55
C LEU A 24 -0.62 9.70 -5.90
N ALA A 25 -0.74 10.06 -4.62
CA ALA A 25 0.33 10.72 -3.88
C ALA A 25 1.59 9.86 -3.84
N PHE A 26 1.44 8.55 -3.57
CA PHE A 26 2.59 7.63 -3.56
C PHE A 26 3.26 7.53 -4.93
N LEU A 27 2.49 7.40 -6.01
CA LEU A 27 3.03 7.35 -7.38
C LEU A 27 3.77 8.64 -7.77
N LEU A 28 3.26 9.81 -7.37
CA LEU A 28 3.93 11.09 -7.62
C LEU A 28 5.24 11.20 -6.82
N VAL A 29 5.23 10.76 -5.57
CA VAL A 29 6.41 10.78 -4.68
C VAL A 29 7.51 9.81 -5.15
N GLN A 30 7.17 8.74 -5.88
CA GLN A 30 8.18 7.81 -6.40
C GLN A 30 9.18 8.48 -7.36
N GLU A 31 8.85 9.60 -8.00
CA GLU A 31 9.84 10.38 -8.76
C GLU A 31 10.96 10.90 -7.86
N VAL A 32 10.64 11.30 -6.62
CA VAL A 32 11.64 11.70 -5.63
C VAL A 32 12.47 10.49 -5.24
N GLY A 33 11.84 9.33 -5.01
CA GLY A 33 12.55 8.08 -4.71
C GLY A 33 13.54 7.65 -5.79
N LEU A 34 13.23 7.89 -7.07
CA LEU A 34 14.15 7.62 -8.17
C LEU A 34 15.33 8.60 -8.20
N ARG A 35 15.11 9.89 -7.91
CA ARG A 35 16.22 10.87 -7.80
C ARG A 35 17.14 10.54 -6.62
N LEU A 36 16.56 10.17 -5.47
CA LEU A 36 17.32 9.74 -4.30
C LEU A 36 18.19 8.52 -4.61
N ARG A 37 17.69 7.58 -5.42
CA ARG A 37 18.48 6.42 -5.86
C ARG A 37 19.75 6.83 -6.62
N ASP A 38 19.66 7.83 -7.49
CA ASP A 38 20.83 8.32 -8.24
C ASP A 38 21.86 8.98 -7.29
N GLU A 39 21.40 9.45 -6.13
CA GLU A 39 22.21 10.08 -5.08
C GLU A 39 22.76 9.10 -4.02
N GLU A 40 22.30 7.84 -3.98
CA GLU A 40 22.72 6.84 -2.98
C GLU A 40 24.24 6.62 -2.95
N GLN A 41 24.92 6.76 -4.10
CA GLN A 41 26.38 6.62 -4.19
C GLN A 41 27.15 7.83 -3.65
N ARG A 42 26.46 8.97 -3.46
CA ARG A 42 27.07 10.26 -3.08
C ARG A 42 26.69 10.66 -1.66
N ALA A 43 25.51 10.23 -1.19
CA ALA A 43 24.97 10.65 0.08
C ALA A 43 24.29 9.48 0.81
N TRP A 44 24.81 9.13 1.98
CA TRP A 44 24.28 8.06 2.83
C TRP A 44 22.81 8.28 3.22
N TRP A 45 22.37 9.55 3.33
CA TRP A 45 21.00 9.89 3.70
C TRP A 45 19.98 9.57 2.60
N ALA A 46 20.40 9.43 1.33
CA ALA A 46 19.49 9.18 0.22
C ALA A 46 18.83 7.79 0.32
N GLY A 47 19.57 6.79 0.80
CA GLY A 47 19.02 5.46 1.12
C GLY A 47 17.95 5.55 2.22
N THR A 48 18.26 6.21 3.34
CA THR A 48 17.31 6.46 4.43
C THR A 48 16.07 7.23 3.95
N GLY A 49 16.26 8.23 3.08
CA GLY A 49 15.17 9.00 2.49
C GLY A 49 14.21 8.12 1.72
N ARG A 50 14.71 7.19 0.91
CA ARG A 50 13.88 6.24 0.15
C ARG A 50 13.11 5.29 1.07
N ASP A 51 13.72 4.82 2.14
CA ASP A 51 13.04 3.97 3.12
C ASP A 51 11.93 4.72 3.85
N LEU A 52 12.13 6.00 4.18
CA LEU A 52 11.09 6.85 4.76
C LEU A 52 9.92 7.07 3.79
N LEU A 53 10.19 7.26 2.49
CA LEU A 53 9.12 7.36 1.48
C LEU A 53 8.32 6.07 1.36
N ASN A 54 8.99 4.92 1.38
CA ASN A 54 8.31 3.61 1.35
C ASN A 54 7.52 3.35 2.64
N ALA A 55 8.06 3.71 3.80
CA ALA A 55 7.36 3.61 5.08
C ALA A 55 6.11 4.51 5.10
N ALA A 56 6.23 5.75 4.62
CA ALA A 56 5.08 6.65 4.48
C ALA A 56 4.02 6.10 3.51
N GLY A 57 4.45 5.54 2.38
CA GLY A 57 3.57 4.86 1.41
C GLY A 57 2.84 3.67 2.03
N LEU A 58 3.55 2.80 2.75
CA LEU A 58 2.98 1.69 3.51
C LEU A 58 1.93 2.18 4.52
N VAL A 59 2.27 3.17 5.35
CA VAL A 59 1.34 3.69 6.37
C VAL A 59 0.10 4.30 5.72
N GLY A 60 0.27 5.09 4.66
CA GLY A 60 -0.85 5.70 3.93
C GLY A 60 -1.76 4.68 3.26
N LEU A 61 -1.19 3.67 2.58
CA LEU A 61 -1.96 2.63 1.89
C LEU A 61 -2.63 1.69 2.89
N ALA A 62 -1.92 1.22 3.92
CA ALA A 62 -2.51 0.39 4.97
C ALA A 62 -3.63 1.16 5.71
N GLY A 63 -3.42 2.44 6.01
CA GLY A 63 -4.42 3.30 6.64
C GLY A 63 -5.69 3.47 5.81
N THR A 64 -5.57 3.63 4.49
CA THR A 64 -6.73 3.76 3.60
C THR A 64 -7.43 2.43 3.32
N LEU A 65 -6.68 1.33 3.20
CA LEU A 65 -7.23 -0.03 3.14
C LEU A 65 -8.00 -0.39 4.41
N ARG A 66 -7.55 0.11 5.56
CA ARG A 66 -8.25 0.00 6.84
C ARG A 66 -9.61 0.72 6.80
N LEU A 67 -9.68 1.90 6.18
CA LEU A 67 -10.95 2.61 5.94
C LEU A 67 -11.87 1.83 4.99
N LEU A 68 -11.31 1.06 4.06
CA LEU A 68 -12.06 0.18 3.16
C LEU A 68 -12.54 -1.12 3.82
N GLY A 69 -12.28 -1.31 5.11
CA GLY A 69 -12.83 -2.41 5.89
C GLY A 69 -11.88 -3.58 6.14
N LEU A 70 -10.65 -3.54 5.66
CA LEU A 70 -9.67 -4.57 5.98
C LEU A 70 -9.26 -4.49 7.46
N ALA A 71 -9.09 -5.63 8.13
CA ALA A 71 -8.44 -5.67 9.44
C ALA A 71 -6.96 -5.24 9.31
N TRP A 72 -6.37 -4.69 10.38
CA TRP A 72 -5.01 -4.16 10.33
C TRP A 72 -3.94 -5.11 9.80
N PRO A 73 -3.87 -6.39 10.20
CA PRO A 73 -2.85 -7.29 9.66
C PRO A 73 -3.02 -7.49 8.14
N ALA A 74 -4.25 -7.60 7.65
CA ALA A 74 -4.55 -7.70 6.23
C ALA A 74 -4.24 -6.39 5.49
N ALA A 75 -4.57 -5.24 6.09
CA ALA A 75 -4.29 -3.92 5.54
C ALA A 75 -2.78 -3.62 5.46
N LEU A 76 -2.00 -4.04 6.46
CA LEU A 76 -0.54 -3.94 6.46
C LEU A 76 0.09 -4.86 5.42
N LEU A 77 -0.38 -6.11 5.34
CA LEU A 77 0.09 -7.08 4.36
C LEU A 77 -0.16 -6.57 2.94
N LEU A 78 -1.42 -6.26 2.61
CA LEU A 78 -1.79 -5.78 1.28
C LEU A 78 -1.17 -4.41 0.99
N GLY A 79 -1.19 -3.49 1.94
CA GLY A 79 -0.57 -2.17 1.82
C GLY A 79 0.92 -2.27 1.52
N GLY A 80 1.65 -3.13 2.23
CA GLY A 80 3.08 -3.37 1.99
C GLY A 80 3.34 -4.01 0.63
N THR A 81 2.54 -5.01 0.24
CA THR A 81 2.62 -5.61 -1.08
C THR A 81 2.42 -4.57 -2.19
N LEU A 82 1.41 -3.70 -2.06
CA LEU A 82 1.13 -2.65 -3.03
C LEU A 82 2.26 -1.61 -3.09
N THR A 83 2.76 -1.14 -1.94
CA THR A 83 3.90 -0.20 -1.88
C THR A 83 5.10 -0.77 -2.63
N LEU A 84 5.48 -2.02 -2.32
CA LEU A 84 6.62 -2.67 -2.94
C LEU A 84 6.40 -2.93 -4.43
N ALA A 85 5.21 -3.39 -4.82
CA ALA A 85 4.89 -3.69 -6.22
C ALA A 85 4.91 -2.42 -7.09
N MET A 86 4.29 -1.34 -6.62
CA MET A 86 4.30 -0.07 -7.36
C MET A 86 5.70 0.55 -7.41
N PHE A 87 6.44 0.55 -6.31
CA PHE A 87 7.83 1.02 -6.29
C PHE A 87 8.72 0.20 -7.24
N GLY A 88 8.60 -1.13 -7.17
CA GLY A 88 9.30 -2.07 -8.04
C GLY A 88 8.96 -1.86 -9.52
N ALA A 89 7.69 -1.62 -9.85
CA ALA A 89 7.25 -1.32 -11.22
C ALA A 89 7.88 -0.02 -11.73
N SER A 90 7.88 1.06 -10.94
CA SER A 90 8.53 2.31 -11.33
C SER A 90 10.03 2.15 -11.53
N VAL A 91 10.70 1.39 -10.66
CA VAL A 91 12.12 1.06 -10.82
C VAL A 91 12.38 0.24 -12.09
N LEU A 92 11.56 -0.77 -12.35
CA LEU A 92 11.66 -1.62 -13.55
C LEU A 92 11.54 -0.76 -14.81
N VAL A 93 10.53 0.10 -14.88
CA VAL A 93 10.33 1.02 -16.01
C VAL A 93 11.47 2.02 -16.15
N ALA A 94 11.95 2.57 -15.04
CA ALA A 94 13.01 3.57 -15.06
C ALA A 94 14.34 3.00 -15.55
N THR A 95 14.62 1.72 -15.25
CA THR A 95 15.96 1.13 -15.42
C THR A 95 16.07 0.08 -16.52
N GLN A 96 15.02 -0.70 -16.78
CA GLN A 96 15.08 -1.86 -17.68
C GLN A 96 14.33 -1.66 -19.00
N LEU A 97 13.43 -0.67 -19.08
CA LEU A 97 12.55 -0.47 -20.24
C LEU A 97 13.00 0.74 -21.07
N ALA A 98 13.32 0.49 -22.34
CA ALA A 98 13.63 1.54 -23.32
C ALA A 98 12.34 2.22 -23.82
N THR A 99 11.70 3.01 -22.96
CA THR A 99 10.50 3.79 -23.31
C THR A 99 10.79 5.29 -23.31
N HIS A 100 10.16 6.03 -24.23
CA HIS A 100 10.26 7.49 -24.30
C HIS A 100 9.61 8.20 -23.11
N HIS A 101 8.65 7.55 -22.43
CA HIS A 101 7.83 8.15 -21.36
C HIS A 101 7.88 7.31 -20.07
N ARG A 102 9.09 7.04 -19.57
CA ARG A 102 9.31 6.18 -18.39
C ARG A 102 8.44 6.57 -17.19
N ARG A 103 8.28 7.87 -16.93
CA ARG A 103 7.43 8.39 -15.85
C ARG A 103 5.96 8.02 -16.02
N ALA A 104 5.41 8.28 -17.20
CA ALA A 104 4.01 7.96 -17.50
C ALA A 104 3.76 6.45 -17.41
N TRP A 105 4.68 5.63 -17.93
CA TRP A 105 4.57 4.18 -17.85
C TRP A 105 4.68 3.64 -16.42
N GLY A 106 5.58 4.18 -15.59
CA GLY A 106 5.66 3.83 -14.17
C GLY A 106 4.37 4.16 -13.43
N PHE A 107 3.81 5.35 -13.68
CA PHE A 107 2.53 5.77 -13.13
C PHE A 107 1.36 4.88 -13.57
N VAL A 108 1.26 4.58 -14.87
CA VAL A 108 0.21 3.71 -15.43
C VAL A 108 0.29 2.30 -14.86
N LEU A 109 1.49 1.71 -14.78
CA LEU A 109 1.66 0.38 -14.18
C LEU A 109 1.33 0.39 -12.70
N GLY A 110 1.73 1.44 -11.98
CA GLY A 110 1.36 1.62 -10.58
C GLY A 110 -0.16 1.67 -10.38
N LEU A 111 -0.88 2.42 -11.20
CA LEU A 111 -2.35 2.42 -11.20
C LEU A 111 -2.92 1.04 -11.56
N ALA A 112 -2.37 0.36 -12.57
CA ALA A 112 -2.81 -0.97 -12.96
C ALA A 112 -2.64 -2.01 -11.83
N ILE A 113 -1.64 -1.83 -10.97
CA ILE A 113 -1.43 -2.65 -9.77
C ILE A 113 -2.43 -2.31 -8.66
N ALA A 114 -2.72 -1.03 -8.44
CA ALA A 114 -3.54 -0.58 -7.32
C ALA A 114 -5.05 -0.70 -7.58
N LEU A 115 -5.52 -0.34 -8.78
CA LEU A 115 -6.95 -0.30 -9.11
C LEU A 115 -7.72 -1.61 -8.89
N PRO A 116 -7.16 -2.81 -9.19
CA PRO A 116 -7.82 -4.09 -8.91
C PRO A 116 -8.37 -4.22 -7.49
N VAL A 117 -7.74 -3.59 -6.49
CA VAL A 117 -8.21 -3.61 -5.09
C VAL A 117 -9.66 -3.14 -4.97
N LEU A 118 -10.06 -2.14 -5.75
CA LEU A 118 -11.43 -1.60 -5.71
C LEU A 118 -12.45 -2.52 -6.36
N PHE A 119 -12.03 -3.32 -7.34
CA PHE A 119 -12.90 -4.26 -8.06
C PHE A 119 -13.07 -5.58 -7.31
N PHE A 120 -12.05 -5.99 -6.57
CA PHE A 120 -12.02 -7.26 -5.84
C PHE A 120 -12.09 -7.07 -4.32
N LEU A 121 -12.60 -5.93 -3.85
CA LEU A 121 -12.57 -5.56 -2.42
C LEU A 121 -13.24 -6.62 -1.54
N ASP A 122 -14.43 -7.10 -1.92
CA ASP A 122 -15.18 -8.07 -1.14
C ASP A 122 -14.43 -9.41 -1.01
N VAL A 123 -13.79 -9.85 -2.11
CA VAL A 123 -12.95 -11.06 -2.14
C VAL A 123 -11.70 -10.87 -1.29
N LEU A 124 -11.02 -9.72 -1.43
CA LEU A 124 -9.82 -9.42 -0.65
C LEU A 124 -10.12 -9.37 0.86
N VAL A 125 -11.25 -8.79 1.26
CA VAL A 125 -11.68 -8.76 2.66
C VAL A 125 -11.93 -10.17 3.19
N ALA A 126 -12.62 -11.02 2.42
CA ALA A 126 -12.92 -12.38 2.82
C ALA A 126 -11.65 -13.25 2.91
N GLU A 127 -10.86 -13.31 1.84
CA GLU A 127 -9.69 -14.20 1.73
C GLU A 127 -8.54 -13.77 2.63
N LEU A 128 -8.20 -12.47 2.66
CA LEU A 128 -7.15 -11.99 3.58
C LEU A 128 -7.62 -12.04 5.03
N GLY A 129 -8.92 -11.84 5.28
CA GLY A 129 -9.52 -12.03 6.60
C GLY A 129 -9.36 -13.47 7.10
N ALA A 130 -9.69 -14.45 6.26
CA ALA A 130 -9.54 -15.87 6.57
C ALA A 130 -8.06 -16.26 6.78
N LEU A 131 -7.17 -15.81 5.90
CA LEU A 131 -5.74 -16.05 6.00
C LEU A 131 -5.16 -15.49 7.30
N VAL A 132 -5.50 -14.24 7.64
CA VAL A 132 -5.04 -13.60 8.88
C VAL A 132 -5.63 -14.30 10.10
N GLY A 133 -6.91 -14.70 10.06
CA GLY A 133 -7.54 -15.47 11.13
C GLY A 133 -6.82 -16.80 11.40
N ALA A 134 -6.36 -17.47 10.34
CA ALA A 134 -5.57 -18.70 10.45
C ALA A 134 -4.14 -18.46 10.98
N LEU A 135 -3.49 -17.39 10.53
CA LEU A 135 -2.11 -17.06 10.92
C LEU A 135 -2.01 -16.45 12.34
N PHE A 136 -3.08 -15.82 12.82
CA PHE A 136 -3.11 -15.15 14.13
C PHE A 136 -4.32 -15.56 15.00
N PRO A 137 -4.41 -16.84 15.44
CA PRO A 137 -5.60 -17.38 16.11
C PRO A 137 -5.91 -16.70 17.46
N ALA A 138 -4.88 -16.26 18.18
CA ALA A 138 -4.99 -15.59 19.49
C ALA A 138 -5.68 -14.21 19.43
N ALA A 139 -5.96 -13.69 18.22
CA ALA A 139 -6.77 -12.49 18.04
C ALA A 139 -8.28 -12.75 18.00
N ALA A 140 -8.69 -14.01 17.81
CA ALA A 140 -10.09 -14.40 17.59
C ALA A 140 -10.80 -14.97 18.83
N SER A 141 -10.08 -15.21 19.93
CA SER A 141 -10.66 -15.74 21.17
C SER A 141 -11.20 -14.61 22.06
N PRO A 142 -12.52 -14.53 22.30
CA PRO A 142 -13.05 -13.66 23.35
C PRO A 142 -12.58 -14.19 24.71
N ARG A 143 -12.10 -13.31 25.59
CA ARG A 143 -11.85 -13.70 26.98
C ARG A 143 -13.18 -14.14 27.61
N PRO A 144 -13.25 -15.31 28.25
CA PRO A 144 -14.34 -15.60 29.16
C PRO A 144 -14.11 -14.75 30.42
N GLY A 145 -14.98 -13.77 30.64
CA GLY A 145 -15.13 -13.07 31.93
C GLY A 145 -14.17 -11.92 32.20
N GLY A 146 -14.73 -10.72 32.34
CA GLY A 146 -14.14 -9.54 32.97
C GLY A 146 -15.26 -8.62 33.41
#